data_AF-A0A433KX44-F1
#
_entry.id   AF-A0A433KX44-F1
#
_cell.length_a   1.000
_cell.length_b   1.000
_cell.length_c   1.000
_cell.angle_alpha   90.00
_cell.angle_beta   90.00
_cell.angle_gamma   90.00
#
_symmetry.space_group_name_H-M   'P 1'
#
loop_
_entity.id
_entity.type
_entity.pdbx_description
1 polymer ?
#
loop_
_entity_poly.entity_id
_entity_poly.type
_entity_poly.pdbx_seq_one_letter_code
_entity_poly.pdbx_strand_id
1 'polypeptide(L)'
;MGYQLFYYEDINLPIEARWFLWQWERYTGLHAPIDGTVRALLTHLKMPLRQGQKTLLRLKNEGVIEAIPVAKGRGRPSYRYRVSPTLLSTLKALPNEEPSLSDRIDYISQYDPLAVSLPAKASSKYVAKVTASSAGHEETSTHAESSSQGSTGEYGEKTKIPLSVRQPNLHHSHRRKEQLTRANRWVLMVLLARSEVLGILTDMGLITLQRLTGMSSSQLAGQLKKLKTLGVIAHHQPGQAGKLLGKRMTSIYVLGLSHPLLGKPESNSVKLIFPTPPPSKNAATELNHGLIDALMAYGVSLKYEEILIEKLNKLNAAIAGTKWSDQVDMPAYISNRLKLVEKLEVKLNKNEEVRSHATQLLPPLRHLSSTVCMFTEKCNSSQAEWLRAHVHAEAMQMLSTQWLYLWDDDPLPNAPDALVDPASALRHQLAHHLAKTLHRQLRRHADKHHEIDFDELYYTLTPARDRLGRPSPGWALCGHALHTNGVSYLPDRLIFDTLKFCDLKAYWQTHQQDCLSAINDKPDDSTAVSPEPADQ
;
A
#
# COMPACT_ATOMS: atom_id res chain seq x y z
N MET A 1 24.47 8.31 14.07
CA MET A 1 23.42 9.34 14.17
C MET A 1 22.71 9.60 12.84
N GLY A 2 23.22 9.13 11.69
CA GLY A 2 22.74 9.64 10.42
C GLY A 2 21.27 9.44 10.14
N TYR A 3 20.76 8.23 10.38
CA TYR A 3 19.37 7.89 10.07
C TYR A 3 18.35 8.36 11.11
N GLN A 4 18.79 8.84 12.29
CA GLN A 4 17.89 9.29 13.37
C GLN A 4 16.96 10.43 12.92
N LEU A 5 17.36 11.24 11.93
CA LEU A 5 16.54 12.30 11.38
C LEU A 5 15.25 11.79 10.71
N PHE A 6 15.22 10.53 10.24
CA PHE A 6 14.02 9.88 9.69
C PHE A 6 13.04 9.39 10.75
N TYR A 7 13.44 9.41 12.02
CA TYR A 7 12.63 9.04 13.19
C TYR A 7 12.24 10.28 14.01
N TYR A 8 12.81 11.44 13.70
CA TYR A 8 12.57 12.68 14.42
C TYR A 8 11.23 13.31 14.02
N GLU A 9 10.21 13.13 14.86
CA GLU A 9 8.89 13.73 14.69
C GLU A 9 8.87 15.19 15.16
N ASP A 10 8.82 16.12 14.21
CA ASP A 10 8.60 17.55 14.50
C ASP A 10 7.93 18.22 13.29
N ILE A 11 6.68 18.62 13.47
CA ILE A 11 5.91 19.28 12.43
C ILE A 11 6.40 20.70 12.13
N ASN A 12 7.09 21.34 13.08
CA ASN A 12 7.56 22.71 12.94
C ASN A 12 8.85 22.79 12.13
N LEU A 13 9.63 21.71 12.10
CA LEU A 13 10.82 21.59 11.27
C LEU A 13 10.43 21.27 9.81
N PRO A 14 10.44 22.25 8.90
CA PRO A 14 9.93 22.07 7.55
C PRO A 14 10.84 21.15 6.73
N ILE A 15 10.31 20.65 5.61
CA ILE A 15 11.06 19.75 4.74
C ILE A 15 12.40 20.30 4.23
N GLU A 16 12.49 21.59 3.89
CA GLU A 16 13.75 22.16 3.45
C GLU A 16 14.80 22.16 4.56
N ALA A 17 14.38 22.35 5.81
CA ALA A 17 15.24 22.31 6.98
C ALA A 17 15.70 20.87 7.26
N ARG A 18 14.80 19.89 7.16
CA ARG A 18 15.16 18.46 7.25
C ARG A 18 16.14 18.04 6.17
N TRP A 19 15.90 18.45 4.92
CA TRP A 19 16.85 18.21 3.83
C TRP A 19 18.21 18.87 4.10
N PHE A 20 18.22 20.10 4.63
CA PHE A 20 19.45 20.80 4.99
C PHE A 20 20.26 20.03 6.05
N LEU A 21 19.61 19.60 7.14
CA LEU A 21 20.23 18.82 8.20
C LEU A 21 20.74 17.47 7.68
N TRP A 22 19.97 16.82 6.80
CA TRP A 22 20.41 15.57 6.17
C TRP A 22 21.67 15.76 5.32
N GLN A 23 21.74 16.81 4.49
CA GLN A 23 22.97 17.08 3.72
C GLN A 23 24.14 17.43 4.64
N TRP A 24 23.89 18.11 5.76
CA TRP A 24 24.92 18.37 6.78
C TRP A 24 25.48 17.07 7.35
N GLU A 25 24.60 16.18 7.79
CA GLU A 25 24.99 14.85 8.29
C GLU A 25 25.84 14.11 7.26
N ARG A 26 25.42 14.10 6.00
CA ARG A 26 26.10 13.36 4.93
C ARG A 26 27.48 13.89 4.56
N TYR A 27 27.67 15.22 4.54
CA TYR A 27 28.95 15.80 4.10
C TYR A 27 29.90 16.15 5.24
N THR A 28 29.41 16.25 6.48
CA THR A 28 30.21 16.73 7.62
C THR A 28 29.95 15.93 8.90
N GLY A 29 28.73 15.42 9.08
CA GLY A 29 28.23 14.93 10.36
C GLY A 29 27.62 16.06 11.20
N LEU A 30 26.45 15.84 11.80
CA LEU A 30 25.68 16.83 12.56
C LEU A 30 26.42 17.36 13.79
N HIS A 31 27.38 16.58 14.31
CA HIS A 31 28.20 16.95 15.45
C HIS A 31 29.39 17.86 15.09
N ALA A 32 29.78 17.88 13.81
CA ALA A 32 30.93 18.64 13.34
C ALA A 32 30.53 20.08 12.98
N PRO A 33 31.18 21.11 13.56
CA PRO A 33 30.94 22.48 13.18
C PRO A 33 31.55 22.79 11.80
N ILE A 34 30.96 23.75 11.09
CA ILE A 34 31.46 24.23 9.79
C ILE A 34 31.82 25.71 9.92
N ASP A 35 33.09 26.04 9.67
CA ASP A 35 33.60 27.40 9.72
C ASP A 35 33.62 28.02 8.30
N GLY A 36 32.92 29.13 8.08
CA GLY A 36 32.95 29.80 6.78
C GLY A 36 31.93 30.91 6.59
N THR A 37 31.84 31.40 5.35
CA THR A 37 30.74 32.27 4.93
C THR A 37 29.49 31.44 4.63
N VAL A 38 28.31 32.06 4.67
CA VAL A 38 27.05 31.40 4.28
C VAL A 38 27.15 30.75 2.89
N ARG A 39 27.82 31.41 1.94
CA ARG A 39 28.00 30.87 0.58
C ARG A 39 28.86 29.61 0.58
N ALA A 40 29.94 29.58 1.37
CA ALA A 40 30.82 28.42 1.49
C ALA A 40 30.06 27.24 2.11
N LEU A 41 29.33 27.46 3.21
CA LEU A 41 28.48 26.46 3.85
C LEU A 41 27.49 25.84 2.85
N LEU A 42 26.73 26.68 2.14
CA LEU A 42 25.72 26.17 1.21
C LEU A 42 26.32 25.48 -0.01
N THR A 43 27.52 25.88 -0.44
CA THR A 43 28.25 25.19 -1.50
C THR A 43 28.69 23.81 -1.04
N HIS A 44 29.23 23.70 0.19
CA HIS A 44 29.61 22.44 0.82
C HIS A 44 28.43 21.47 0.95
N LEU A 45 27.28 21.97 1.41
CA LEU A 45 26.05 21.19 1.53
C LEU A 45 25.34 20.92 0.20
N LYS A 46 25.93 21.34 -0.93
CA LYS A 46 25.33 21.32 -2.27
C LYS A 46 23.90 21.86 -2.26
N MET A 47 23.68 23.07 -1.76
CA MET A 47 22.37 23.70 -1.72
C MET A 47 22.32 24.99 -2.55
N PRO A 48 21.22 25.27 -3.29
CA PRO A 48 21.06 26.53 -3.99
C PRO A 48 21.08 27.70 -3.00
N LEU A 49 21.89 28.71 -3.30
CA LEU A 49 22.15 29.84 -2.39
C LEU A 49 20.87 30.47 -1.82
N ARG A 50 19.90 30.82 -2.69
CA ARG A 50 18.65 31.48 -2.26
C ARG A 50 17.83 30.61 -1.31
N GLN A 51 17.67 29.33 -1.63
CA GLN A 51 16.89 28.40 -0.81
C GLN A 51 17.61 28.10 0.51
N GLY A 52 18.91 27.80 0.43
CA GLY A 52 19.74 27.50 1.59
C GLY A 52 19.83 28.68 2.57
N GLN A 53 19.92 29.93 2.09
CA GLN A 53 19.91 31.12 2.94
C GLN A 53 18.61 31.27 3.72
N LYS A 54 17.46 31.13 3.02
CA LYS A 54 16.14 31.19 3.65
C LYS A 54 15.98 30.12 4.72
N THR A 55 16.38 28.88 4.40
CA THR A 55 16.32 27.74 5.33
C THR A 55 17.24 27.93 6.53
N LEU A 56 18.50 28.35 6.31
CA LEU A 56 19.46 28.60 7.38
C LEU A 56 19.00 29.70 8.33
N LEU A 57 18.44 30.80 7.80
CA LEU A 57 17.90 31.88 8.63
C LEU A 57 16.77 31.37 9.52
N ARG A 58 15.86 30.56 8.96
CA ARG A 58 14.78 29.94 9.74
C ARG A 58 15.31 29.00 10.82
N LEU A 59 16.23 28.10 10.47
CA LEU A 59 16.88 27.18 11.42
C LEU A 59 17.60 27.91 12.56
N LYS A 60 18.19 29.08 12.28
CA LYS A 60 18.77 29.94 13.32
C LYS A 60 17.71 30.55 14.24
N ASN A 61 16.63 31.08 13.66
CA ASN A 61 15.55 31.68 14.44
C ASN A 61 14.83 30.65 15.33
N GLU A 62 14.75 29.40 14.88
CA GLU A 62 14.18 28.27 15.64
C GLU A 62 15.17 27.66 16.65
N GLY A 63 16.41 28.17 16.74
CA GLY A 63 17.43 27.64 17.67
C GLY A 63 17.94 26.24 17.31
N VAL A 64 17.70 25.78 16.09
CA VAL A 64 18.17 24.49 15.58
C VAL A 64 19.63 24.56 15.13
N ILE A 65 20.05 25.70 14.58
CA ILE A 65 21.44 25.97 14.21
C ILE A 65 21.95 27.21 14.94
N GLU A 66 23.11 27.07 15.56
CA GLU A 66 23.84 28.17 16.16
C GLU A 66 24.89 28.69 15.16
N ALA A 67 25.00 30.01 15.04
CA ALA A 67 26.00 30.67 14.20
C ALA A 67 26.85 31.61 15.06
N ILE A 68 28.06 31.17 15.41
CA ILE A 68 28.98 31.90 16.29
C ILE A 68 29.92 32.74 15.40
N PRO A 69 30.03 34.06 15.57
CA PRO A 69 30.95 34.88 14.79
C PRO A 69 32.40 34.41 14.97
N VAL A 70 33.15 34.32 13.88
CA VAL A 70 34.58 33.99 13.90
C VAL A 70 35.37 35.18 13.37
N ALA A 71 36.28 35.71 14.18
CA ALA A 71 37.16 36.80 13.76
C ALA A 71 38.08 36.33 12.62
N LYS A 72 37.79 36.77 11.40
CA LYS A 72 38.62 36.54 10.21
C LYS A 72 38.93 37.86 9.53
N GLY A 73 39.91 38.59 10.07
CA GLY A 73 40.53 39.76 9.42
C GLY A 73 39.56 40.76 8.76
N ARG A 74 40.03 41.46 7.72
CA ARG A 74 39.19 42.30 6.86
C ARG A 74 38.46 41.40 5.84
N GLY A 75 37.13 41.45 5.80
CA GLY A 75 36.34 40.67 4.83
C GLY A 75 34.88 40.48 5.19
N ARG A 76 34.19 39.61 4.42
CA ARG A 76 32.80 39.22 4.72
C ARG A 76 32.75 38.45 6.04
N PRO A 77 31.72 38.67 6.89
CA PRO A 77 31.58 37.95 8.16
C PRO A 77 31.64 36.43 7.95
N SER A 78 32.51 35.78 8.72
CA SER A 78 32.60 34.33 8.82
C SER A 78 31.96 33.89 10.13
N TYR A 79 31.31 32.74 10.09
CA TYR A 79 30.70 32.14 11.28
C TYR A 79 31.15 30.69 11.41
N ARG A 80 31.13 30.21 12.65
CA ARG A 80 31.14 28.80 13.00
C ARG A 80 29.69 28.37 13.15
N TYR A 81 29.21 27.58 12.21
CA TYR A 81 27.87 27.02 12.25
C TYR A 81 27.91 25.66 12.92
N ARG A 82 27.00 25.39 13.86
CA ARG A 82 26.82 24.07 14.47
C ARG A 82 25.35 23.78 14.72
N VAL A 83 24.97 22.50 14.69
CA VAL A 83 23.63 22.07 15.12
C VAL A 83 23.53 22.24 16.64
N SER A 84 22.38 22.69 17.13
CA SER A 84 22.22 22.98 18.55
C SER A 84 22.38 21.72 19.40
N PRO A 85 23.03 21.81 20.59
CA PRO A 85 23.19 20.68 21.49
C PRO A 85 21.85 20.05 21.90
N THR A 86 20.80 20.85 21.99
CA THR A 86 19.43 20.41 22.28
C THR A 86 18.93 19.43 21.22
N LEU A 87 19.00 19.79 19.93
CA LEU A 87 18.57 18.88 18.86
C LEU A 87 19.44 17.62 18.83
N LEU A 88 20.76 17.76 18.96
CA LEU A 88 21.67 16.62 18.97
C LEU A 88 21.35 15.64 20.11
N SER A 89 21.00 16.15 21.30
CA SER A 89 20.60 15.33 22.44
C SER A 89 19.29 14.60 22.18
N THR A 90 18.32 15.28 21.56
CA THR A 90 17.06 14.66 21.15
C THR A 90 17.26 13.58 20.09
N LEU A 91 18.09 13.83 19.07
CA LEU A 91 18.40 12.85 18.03
C LEU A 91 19.13 11.64 18.61
N LYS A 92 20.07 11.84 19.54
CA LYS A 92 20.77 10.74 20.24
C LYS A 92 19.85 9.80 20.99
N ALA A 93 18.70 10.29 21.47
CA ALA A 93 17.70 9.47 22.17
C ALA A 93 16.84 8.62 21.23
N LEU A 94 16.91 8.85 19.91
CA LEU A 94 16.17 8.08 18.91
C LEU A 94 16.93 6.81 18.48
N PRO A 95 16.22 5.80 17.94
CA PRO A 95 16.84 4.60 17.38
C PRO A 95 17.96 4.94 16.41
N ASN A 96 19.15 4.36 16.63
CA ASN A 96 20.34 4.54 15.77
C ASN A 96 20.58 3.32 14.88
N GLU A 97 19.54 2.53 14.63
CA GLU A 97 19.60 1.40 13.72
C GLU A 97 19.74 1.91 12.28
N GLU A 98 20.65 1.29 11.54
CA GLU A 98 20.76 1.54 10.11
C GLU A 98 19.54 0.91 9.41
N PRO A 99 18.77 1.66 8.61
CA PRO A 99 17.65 1.09 7.89
C PRO A 99 18.12 0.01 6.91
N SER A 100 17.31 -1.02 6.74
CA SER A 100 17.57 -2.14 5.81
C SER A 100 17.76 -1.73 4.34
N LEU A 101 17.32 -0.51 3.98
CA LEU A 101 17.45 0.07 2.63
C LEU A 101 18.34 1.33 2.63
N SER A 102 19.33 1.40 3.52
CA SER A 102 20.27 2.53 3.66
C SER A 102 20.96 2.88 2.35
N ASP A 103 21.44 1.89 1.58
CA ASP A 103 22.06 2.10 0.26
C ASP A 103 21.14 2.86 -0.71
N ARG A 104 19.85 2.56 -0.68
CA ARG A 104 18.85 3.23 -1.52
C ARG A 104 18.56 4.64 -1.03
N ILE A 105 18.48 4.84 0.28
CA ILE A 105 18.35 6.17 0.89
C ILE A 105 19.53 7.05 0.47
N ASP A 106 20.75 6.50 0.54
CA ASP A 106 21.97 7.18 0.15
C ASP A 106 21.97 7.53 -1.34
N TYR A 107 21.59 6.59 -2.20
CA TYR A 107 21.41 6.84 -3.64
C TYR A 107 20.41 7.98 -3.93
N ILE A 108 19.23 7.93 -3.28
CA ILE A 108 18.17 8.95 -3.48
C ILE A 108 18.59 10.32 -2.96
N SER A 109 19.41 10.34 -1.92
CA SER A 109 19.87 11.56 -1.27
C SER A 109 20.89 12.37 -2.08
N GLN A 110 21.50 11.76 -3.10
CA GLN A 110 22.48 12.42 -3.97
C GLN A 110 21.89 13.68 -4.58
N TYR A 111 22.67 14.75 -4.63
CA TYR A 111 22.17 16.07 -5.06
C TYR A 111 21.72 16.10 -6.52
N ASP A 112 22.32 15.27 -7.37
CA ASP A 112 22.10 15.33 -8.81
C ASP A 112 20.64 14.96 -9.17
N PRO A 113 20.06 15.60 -10.20
CA PRO A 113 18.75 15.22 -10.69
C PRO A 113 18.76 13.73 -11.09
N LEU A 114 18.04 12.90 -10.36
CA LEU A 114 17.72 11.53 -10.76
C LEU A 114 16.73 11.64 -11.92
N ALA A 115 17.27 11.83 -13.12
CA ALA A 115 16.52 11.80 -14.35
C ALA A 115 16.50 10.35 -14.83
N VAL A 116 15.32 9.75 -14.88
CA VAL A 116 15.16 8.48 -15.58
C VAL A 116 15.04 8.82 -17.06
N SER A 117 15.93 8.27 -17.88
CA SER A 117 15.67 8.08 -19.30
C SER A 117 14.56 7.04 -19.44
N LEU A 118 13.32 7.43 -19.17
CA LEU A 118 12.18 6.55 -19.41
C LEU A 118 12.17 6.23 -20.92
N PRO A 119 12.03 4.95 -21.32
CA PRO A 119 11.96 4.61 -22.73
C PRO A 119 10.83 5.42 -23.38
N ALA A 120 11.18 6.19 -24.42
CA ALA A 120 10.38 7.27 -25.02
C ALA A 120 8.95 6.89 -25.44
N LYS A 121 8.64 5.59 -25.49
CA LYS A 121 7.31 5.05 -25.86
C LYS A 121 6.27 5.08 -24.73
N ALA A 122 6.65 5.29 -23.47
CA ALA A 122 5.71 5.27 -22.34
C ALA A 122 5.15 6.67 -21.94
N SER A 123 5.91 7.75 -22.15
CA SER A 123 5.54 9.10 -21.66
C SER A 123 4.44 9.79 -22.49
N SER A 124 4.34 9.49 -23.79
CA SER A 124 3.42 10.19 -24.70
C SER A 124 1.93 9.93 -24.47
N LYS A 125 1.53 8.78 -23.86
CA LYS A 125 0.11 8.41 -23.73
C LYS A 125 -0.50 8.58 -22.34
N TYR A 126 0.29 8.78 -21.28
CA TYR A 126 -0.23 8.94 -19.92
C TYR A 126 -0.89 10.30 -19.66
N VAL A 127 -0.53 11.33 -20.44
CA VAL A 127 -1.06 12.70 -20.25
C VAL A 127 -2.30 12.99 -21.12
N ALA A 128 -2.47 12.28 -22.23
CA ALA A 128 -3.55 12.57 -23.18
C ALA A 128 -4.95 12.10 -22.73
N LYS A 129 -5.06 11.24 -21.70
CA LYS A 129 -6.35 10.62 -21.31
C LYS A 129 -7.06 11.28 -20.11
N VAL A 130 -6.54 12.40 -19.58
CA VAL A 130 -7.18 13.14 -18.47
C VAL A 130 -8.00 14.34 -18.97
N THR A 131 -7.91 14.71 -20.25
CA THR A 131 -8.67 15.83 -20.85
C THR A 131 -9.78 15.41 -21.82
N ALA A 132 -10.06 14.11 -21.97
CA ALA A 132 -11.15 13.61 -22.83
C ALA A 132 -12.23 12.91 -21.99
N SER A 133 -12.95 13.69 -21.18
CA SER A 133 -14.26 13.33 -20.62
C SER A 133 -14.96 14.60 -20.14
N SER A 134 -15.18 15.54 -21.04
CA SER A 134 -16.13 16.64 -20.86
C SER A 134 -16.35 17.30 -22.23
N ALA A 135 -17.20 16.70 -23.07
CA ALA A 135 -17.83 17.40 -24.19
C ALA A 135 -19.02 16.60 -24.74
N GLY A 136 -20.20 17.18 -24.55
CA GLY A 136 -21.46 17.05 -25.29
C GLY A 136 -22.31 18.19 -24.70
N HIS A 137 -22.82 19.18 -25.43
CA HIS A 137 -23.41 19.23 -26.77
C HIS A 137 -23.23 20.64 -27.38
N GLU A 138 -23.05 20.69 -28.71
CA GLU A 138 -23.71 21.55 -29.73
C GLU A 138 -23.85 23.09 -29.49
N GLU A 139 -23.74 24.00 -30.46
CA GLU A 139 -23.92 23.93 -31.91
C GLU A 139 -23.40 25.25 -32.59
N THR A 140 -23.16 25.14 -33.91
CA THR A 140 -23.30 26.11 -35.02
C THR A 140 -22.45 27.41 -35.19
N SER A 141 -22.08 27.59 -36.48
CA SER A 141 -22.08 28.83 -37.29
C SER A 141 -20.76 29.57 -37.61
N THR A 142 -20.18 29.19 -38.76
CA THR A 142 -19.75 29.98 -39.95
C THR A 142 -19.11 31.38 -39.86
N HIS A 143 -17.92 31.52 -40.48
CA HIS A 143 -17.44 32.50 -41.49
C HIS A 143 -15.89 32.60 -41.40
N ALA A 144 -15.13 32.16 -42.40
CA ALA A 144 -14.75 32.81 -43.68
C ALA A 144 -13.54 33.76 -43.56
N GLU A 145 -12.48 33.44 -44.34
CA GLU A 145 -11.49 34.34 -44.98
C GLU A 145 -10.59 35.20 -44.07
N SER A 146 -9.37 35.63 -44.41
CA SER A 146 -8.39 35.40 -45.47
C SER A 146 -7.14 36.22 -45.08
N SER A 147 -5.99 35.95 -45.73
CA SER A 147 -4.85 36.88 -45.88
C SER A 147 -3.99 37.13 -44.62
N SER A 148 -2.70 37.45 -44.66
CA SER A 148 -1.74 37.67 -45.74
C SER A 148 -0.31 37.64 -45.17
N GLN A 149 0.60 37.42 -46.11
CA GLN A 149 2.06 37.55 -46.16
C GLN A 149 2.75 38.59 -45.25
N GLY A 150 4.02 38.26 -44.96
CA GLY A 150 5.13 39.19 -45.18
C GLY A 150 5.96 39.54 -43.95
N SER A 151 7.22 39.09 -43.90
CA SER A 151 8.38 39.99 -44.04
C SER A 151 9.68 39.28 -43.66
N THR A 152 10.54 39.21 -44.67
CA THR A 152 11.96 38.88 -44.64
C THR A 152 12.76 39.98 -43.96
N GLY A 153 13.67 39.59 -43.07
CA GLY A 153 14.68 40.48 -42.49
C GLY A 153 15.93 39.69 -42.11
N GLU A 154 16.90 39.67 -43.01
CA GLU A 154 18.28 39.24 -42.77
C GLU A 154 19.07 40.27 -41.94
N TYR A 155 20.25 39.84 -41.50
CA TYR A 155 21.39 40.55 -40.89
C TYR A 155 21.50 40.50 -39.36
N GLY A 156 22.49 39.72 -38.92
CA GLY A 156 22.99 39.75 -37.55
C GLY A 156 23.77 38.51 -37.14
N GLU A 157 24.77 38.11 -37.94
CA GLU A 157 25.72 37.05 -37.59
C GLU A 157 26.53 37.47 -36.35
N LYS A 158 26.10 36.98 -35.18
CA LYS A 158 26.88 36.99 -33.94
C LYS A 158 27.21 35.54 -33.60
N THR A 159 28.49 35.24 -33.69
CA THR A 159 29.18 34.02 -33.25
C THR A 159 28.59 33.49 -31.94
N LYS A 160 27.77 32.45 -32.06
CA LYS A 160 27.23 31.70 -30.92
C LYS A 160 28.35 30.83 -30.34
N ILE A 161 28.90 31.27 -29.21
CA ILE A 161 29.63 30.41 -28.29
C ILE A 161 28.73 29.18 -27.97
N PRO A 162 29.24 27.94 -27.95
CA PRO A 162 28.41 26.77 -27.68
C PRO A 162 27.75 26.90 -26.30
N LEU A 163 26.42 26.80 -26.26
CA LEU A 163 25.56 26.83 -25.06
C LEU A 163 25.73 25.58 -24.15
N SER A 164 26.93 25.00 -24.09
CA SER A 164 27.21 23.70 -23.46
C SER A 164 27.59 23.75 -21.97
N VAL A 165 27.45 24.89 -21.28
CA VAL A 165 27.62 24.95 -19.82
C VAL A 165 26.68 26.00 -19.20
N ARG A 166 25.37 25.88 -19.47
CA ARG A 166 24.36 26.53 -18.63
C ARG A 166 23.61 25.46 -17.86
N GLN A 167 23.60 25.59 -16.53
CA GLN A 167 22.78 24.77 -15.65
C GLN A 167 21.36 24.68 -16.23
N PRO A 168 20.77 23.48 -16.33
CA PRO A 168 19.47 23.32 -16.96
C PRO A 168 18.44 24.15 -16.20
N ASN A 169 17.88 25.15 -16.87
CA ASN A 169 16.85 26.02 -16.30
C ASN A 169 15.69 25.16 -15.78
N LEU A 170 15.37 25.31 -14.50
CA LEU A 170 14.31 24.62 -13.75
C LEU A 170 12.87 24.86 -14.27
N HIS A 171 12.71 25.53 -15.42
CA HIS A 171 11.43 25.97 -15.96
C HIS A 171 10.78 24.99 -16.95
N HIS A 172 11.47 23.94 -17.41
CA HIS A 172 10.83 22.93 -18.27
C HIS A 172 9.83 22.09 -17.45
N SER A 173 8.55 22.46 -17.54
CA SER A 173 7.41 21.83 -16.87
C SER A 173 7.33 20.32 -17.08
N HIS A 174 7.71 19.84 -18.26
CA HIS A 174 7.68 18.41 -18.61
C HIS A 174 8.75 17.59 -17.87
N ARG A 175 10.02 18.03 -17.82
CA ARG A 175 11.08 17.30 -17.10
C ARG A 175 10.84 17.26 -15.59
N ARG A 176 10.21 18.28 -15.00
CA ARG A 176 9.80 18.26 -13.58
C ARG A 176 8.71 17.23 -13.26
N LYS A 177 7.90 16.83 -14.25
CA LYS A 177 6.89 15.77 -14.07
C LYS A 177 7.56 14.41 -13.89
N GLU A 178 8.67 14.17 -14.58
CA GLU A 178 9.37 12.88 -14.62
C GLU A 178 10.47 12.74 -13.55
N GLN A 179 10.89 13.84 -12.92
CA GLN A 179 11.95 13.83 -11.89
C GLN A 179 11.40 13.85 -10.45
N LEU A 180 12.14 13.22 -9.54
CA LEU A 180 11.94 13.34 -8.10
C LEU A 180 12.45 14.71 -7.62
N THR A 181 11.52 15.56 -7.18
CA THR A 181 11.82 16.79 -6.43
C THR A 181 12.46 16.45 -5.08
N ARG A 182 13.17 17.39 -4.45
CA ARG A 182 13.71 17.18 -3.10
C ARG A 182 12.63 16.78 -2.10
N ALA A 183 11.44 17.37 -2.23
CA ALA A 183 10.29 17.01 -1.41
C ALA A 183 9.89 15.54 -1.57
N ASN A 184 9.76 15.07 -2.82
CA ASN A 184 9.49 13.66 -3.11
C ASN A 184 10.59 12.72 -2.61
N ARG A 185 11.87 13.11 -2.78
CA ARG A 185 13.02 12.33 -2.31
C ARG A 185 13.01 12.17 -0.82
N TRP A 186 12.77 13.25 -0.08
CA TRP A 186 12.67 13.20 1.38
C TRP A 186 11.54 12.28 1.85
N VAL A 187 10.34 12.42 1.28
CA VAL A 187 9.22 11.50 1.60
C VAL A 187 9.64 10.06 1.33
N LEU A 188 10.25 9.80 0.19
CA LEU A 188 10.69 8.46 -0.18
C LEU A 188 11.75 7.90 0.76
N MET A 189 12.71 8.73 1.18
CA MET A 189 13.74 8.37 2.16
C MET A 189 13.12 8.06 3.53
N VAL A 190 12.14 8.86 3.98
CA VAL A 190 11.37 8.56 5.20
C VAL A 190 10.63 7.23 5.07
N LEU A 191 9.98 6.98 3.92
CA LEU A 191 9.27 5.72 3.69
C LEU A 191 10.24 4.52 3.68
N LEU A 192 11.41 4.65 3.06
CA LEU A 192 12.44 3.59 3.05
C LEU A 192 13.05 3.37 4.43
N ALA A 193 13.30 4.43 5.19
CA ALA A 193 13.87 4.33 6.52
C ALA A 193 12.92 3.67 7.52
N ARG A 194 11.61 3.87 7.32
CA ARG A 194 10.54 3.40 8.22
C ARG A 194 9.85 2.14 7.73
N SER A 195 10.34 1.51 6.67
CA SER A 195 9.76 0.26 6.18
C SER A 195 10.12 -0.89 7.11
N GLU A 196 9.10 -1.52 7.70
CA GLU A 196 9.23 -2.68 8.60
C GLU A 196 9.75 -3.90 7.83
N VAL A 197 9.25 -4.08 6.61
CA VAL A 197 9.69 -5.08 5.64
C VAL A 197 10.22 -4.31 4.43
N LEU A 198 11.16 -4.87 3.67
CA LEU A 198 11.78 -4.15 2.54
C LEU A 198 10.72 -3.52 1.62
N GLY A 199 10.59 -2.18 1.69
CA GLY A 199 9.66 -1.42 0.88
C GLY A 199 8.19 -1.51 1.28
N ILE A 200 7.82 -2.16 2.39
CA ILE A 200 6.44 -2.18 2.90
C ILE A 200 6.36 -1.42 4.23
N LEU A 201 5.40 -0.52 4.31
CA LEU A 201 5.07 0.23 5.52
C LEU A 201 3.64 -0.07 5.92
N THR A 202 3.42 -0.60 7.11
CA THR A 202 2.10 -0.98 7.63
C THR A 202 1.60 -0.03 8.72
N ASP A 203 2.48 0.46 9.59
CA ASP A 203 2.06 1.21 10.79
C ASP A 203 2.25 2.74 10.67
N MET A 204 2.06 3.31 9.48
CA MET A 204 2.24 4.74 9.27
C MET A 204 0.94 5.51 9.07
N GLY A 205 0.53 6.24 10.12
CA GLY A 205 -0.55 7.22 10.04
C GLY A 205 -0.12 8.48 9.26
N LEU A 206 -1.09 9.15 8.62
CA LEU A 206 -0.84 10.41 7.89
C LEU A 206 -0.21 11.48 8.79
N ILE A 207 -0.67 11.60 10.04
CA ILE A 207 -0.16 12.59 11.01
C ILE A 207 1.31 12.31 11.36
N THR A 208 1.65 11.05 11.61
CA THR A 208 3.04 10.64 11.86
C THR A 208 3.90 10.96 10.65
N LEU A 209 3.44 10.62 9.43
CA LEU A 209 4.18 10.95 8.21
C LEU A 209 4.33 12.47 8.01
N GLN A 210 3.34 13.29 8.38
CA GLN A 210 3.47 14.75 8.38
C GLN A 210 4.56 15.24 9.34
N ARG A 211 4.60 14.71 10.56
CA ARG A 211 5.62 15.07 11.57
C ARG A 211 7.02 14.63 11.15
N LEU A 212 7.17 13.47 10.52
CA LEU A 212 8.45 12.97 10.01
C LEU A 212 8.94 13.75 8.78
N THR A 213 8.00 14.23 7.95
CA THR A 213 8.33 14.94 6.71
C THR A 213 8.38 16.46 6.86
N GLY A 214 7.79 17.01 7.91
CA GLY A 214 7.61 18.46 8.08
C GLY A 214 6.68 19.08 7.04
N MET A 215 5.75 18.29 6.48
CA MET A 215 4.83 18.72 5.43
C MET A 215 3.42 18.98 5.97
N SER A 216 2.72 19.94 5.36
CA SER A 216 1.27 20.04 5.52
C SER A 216 0.54 18.86 4.88
N SER A 217 -0.72 18.64 5.25
CA SER A 217 -1.54 17.53 4.72
C SER A 217 -1.66 17.60 3.20
N SER A 218 -1.92 18.79 2.66
CA SER A 218 -2.07 19.03 1.22
C SER A 218 -0.76 18.82 0.47
N GLN A 219 0.38 19.28 1.02
CA GLN A 219 1.69 19.08 0.41
C GLN A 219 2.07 17.60 0.36
N LEU A 220 1.84 16.87 1.45
CA LEU A 220 2.14 15.45 1.56
C LEU A 220 1.24 14.63 0.63
N ALA A 221 -0.06 14.87 0.62
CA ALA A 221 -0.99 14.23 -0.32
C ALA A 221 -0.57 14.47 -1.78
N GLY A 222 -0.12 15.69 -2.11
CA GLY A 222 0.43 16.03 -3.42
C GLY A 222 1.70 15.23 -3.78
N GLN A 223 2.64 15.09 -2.84
CA GLN A 223 3.86 14.31 -3.06
C GLN A 223 3.57 12.82 -3.18
N LEU A 224 2.73 12.25 -2.30
CA LEU A 224 2.32 10.84 -2.36
C LEU A 224 1.59 10.52 -3.68
N LYS A 225 0.68 11.39 -4.12
CA LYS A 225 0.01 11.26 -5.43
C LYS A 225 1.03 11.27 -6.56
N LYS A 226 2.04 12.14 -6.50
CA LYS A 226 3.12 12.18 -7.50
C LYS A 226 3.97 10.90 -7.48
N LEU A 227 4.38 10.41 -6.31
CA LEU A 227 5.13 9.16 -6.17
C LEU A 227 4.34 7.94 -6.68
N LYS A 228 3.03 7.90 -6.44
CA LYS A 228 2.12 6.89 -7.00
C LYS A 228 2.01 7.01 -8.53
N THR A 229 1.90 8.23 -9.05
CA THR A 229 1.84 8.49 -10.51
C THR A 229 3.12 8.07 -11.21
N LEU A 230 4.28 8.29 -10.56
CA LEU A 230 5.58 7.84 -11.05
C LEU A 230 5.77 6.32 -10.95
N GLY A 231 4.90 5.59 -10.23
CA GLY A 231 5.03 4.14 -10.02
C GLY A 231 6.07 3.76 -8.97
N VAL A 232 6.63 4.72 -8.24
CA VAL A 232 7.56 4.48 -7.12
C VAL A 232 6.81 3.86 -5.95
N ILE A 233 5.60 4.38 -5.65
CA ILE A 233 4.65 3.70 -4.77
C ILE A 233 3.84 2.75 -5.66
N ALA A 234 4.13 1.46 -5.55
CA ALA A 234 3.48 0.42 -6.32
C ALA A 234 2.03 0.21 -5.88
N HIS A 235 1.78 0.22 -4.57
CA HIS A 235 0.47 0.10 -3.98
C HIS A 235 0.33 1.01 -2.74
N HIS A 236 -0.87 1.50 -2.51
CA HIS A 236 -1.21 2.31 -1.34
C HIS A 236 -2.63 1.97 -0.90
N GLN A 237 -2.75 1.43 0.31
CA GLN A 237 -4.02 1.24 0.99
C GLN A 237 -4.19 2.39 1.99
N PRO A 238 -5.17 3.29 1.80
CA PRO A 238 -5.40 4.36 2.75
C PRO A 238 -5.85 3.79 4.10
N GLY A 239 -5.31 4.37 5.18
CA GLY A 239 -5.83 4.13 6.52
C GLY A 239 -7.25 4.65 6.67
N GLN A 240 -8.00 4.09 7.61
CA GLN A 240 -9.38 4.45 7.87
C GLN A 240 -9.61 4.88 9.31
N ALA A 241 -10.67 5.67 9.52
CA ALA A 241 -11.15 5.94 10.85
C ALA A 241 -11.70 4.64 11.46
N GLY A 242 -11.46 4.48 12.77
CA GLY A 242 -11.87 3.29 13.51
C GLY A 242 -10.71 2.33 13.79
N LYS A 243 -11.10 1.17 14.30
CA LYS A 243 -10.20 0.09 14.66
C LYS A 243 -10.70 -1.19 14.01
N LEU A 244 -9.80 -1.96 13.43
CA LEU A 244 -10.09 -3.34 13.04
C LEU A 244 -9.34 -4.22 14.02
N LEU A 245 -10.10 -5.05 14.75
CA LEU A 245 -9.57 -5.97 15.73
C LEU A 245 -8.64 -5.28 16.77
N GLY A 246 -9.13 -4.19 17.37
CA GLY A 246 -8.39 -3.44 18.40
C GLY A 246 -7.26 -2.53 17.88
N LYS A 247 -6.76 -2.76 16.66
CA LYS A 247 -5.71 -1.96 16.03
C LYS A 247 -6.28 -0.83 15.18
N ARG A 248 -5.63 0.33 15.22
CA ARG A 248 -5.99 1.46 14.37
C ARG A 248 -5.67 1.12 12.92
N MET A 249 -6.57 1.44 12.00
CA MET A 249 -6.35 1.20 10.58
C MET A 249 -5.42 2.26 9.98
N THR A 250 -4.11 2.01 10.04
CA THR A 250 -3.05 2.85 9.46
C THR A 250 -2.95 2.68 7.94
N SER A 251 -2.26 3.61 7.28
CA SER A 251 -2.07 3.52 5.82
C SER A 251 -0.94 2.56 5.51
N ILE A 252 -1.11 1.75 4.47
CA ILE A 252 -0.11 0.80 4.00
C ILE A 252 0.48 1.31 2.71
N TYR A 253 1.80 1.39 2.64
CA TYR A 253 2.54 1.78 1.44
C TYR A 253 3.44 0.64 0.99
N VAL A 254 3.34 0.25 -0.27
CA VAL A 254 4.24 -0.72 -0.90
C VAL A 254 5.05 0.01 -1.96
N LEU A 255 6.37 0.04 -1.78
CA LEU A 255 7.34 0.64 -2.66
C LEU A 255 7.77 -0.35 -3.74
N GLY A 256 7.82 0.10 -4.99
CA GLY A 256 8.33 -0.70 -6.09
C GLY A 256 9.85 -0.69 -6.10
N LEU A 257 10.51 -1.55 -5.31
CA LEU A 257 11.98 -1.53 -5.15
C LEU A 257 12.76 -1.75 -6.46
N SER A 258 12.14 -2.36 -7.48
CA SER A 258 12.72 -2.48 -8.83
C SER A 258 12.61 -1.21 -9.66
N HIS A 259 12.04 -0.12 -9.12
CA HIS A 259 11.85 1.12 -9.86
C HIS A 259 13.21 1.82 -10.09
N PRO A 260 13.54 2.29 -11.30
CA PRO A 260 14.84 2.93 -11.60
C PRO A 260 15.18 4.18 -10.76
N LEU A 261 14.17 4.81 -10.17
CA LEU A 261 14.34 5.95 -9.25
C LEU A 261 14.81 5.54 -7.85
N LEU A 262 14.71 4.27 -7.49
CA LEU A 262 15.00 3.73 -6.16
C LEU A 262 16.36 3.03 -6.06
N GLY A 263 17.14 2.98 -7.13
CA GLY A 263 18.44 2.32 -7.14
C GLY A 263 18.99 2.16 -8.54
N LYS A 264 20.18 1.56 -8.64
CA LYS A 264 20.80 1.27 -9.93
C LYS A 264 19.91 0.30 -10.74
N PRO A 265 19.80 0.49 -12.07
CA PRO A 265 19.02 -0.38 -12.95
C PRO A 265 19.52 -1.84 -12.98
N GLU A 266 20.68 -2.11 -12.39
CA GLU A 266 21.30 -3.44 -12.23
C GLU A 266 20.78 -4.22 -11.01
N SER A 267 19.83 -3.67 -10.25
CA SER A 267 19.16 -4.46 -9.19
C SER A 267 18.31 -5.55 -9.84
N ASN A 268 18.88 -6.75 -9.91
CA ASN A 268 18.22 -7.91 -10.48
C ASN A 268 17.01 -8.27 -9.60
N SER A 269 15.83 -8.23 -10.20
CA SER A 269 14.59 -8.64 -9.55
C SER A 269 13.98 -9.81 -10.31
N VAL A 270 13.73 -10.90 -9.61
CA VAL A 270 12.95 -12.03 -10.14
C VAL A 270 11.48 -11.67 -9.99
N LYS A 271 10.69 -11.74 -11.07
CA LYS A 271 9.29 -11.33 -11.05
C LYS A 271 8.37 -12.49 -11.40
N LEU A 272 7.75 -13.06 -10.38
CA LEU A 272 6.71 -14.05 -10.51
C LEU A 272 5.37 -13.35 -10.69
N ILE A 273 4.60 -13.73 -11.70
CA ILE A 273 3.29 -13.14 -11.99
C ILE A 273 2.22 -14.20 -11.78
N PHE A 274 1.26 -13.82 -10.93
CA PHE A 274 0.00 -14.52 -10.70
C PHE A 274 -1.07 -13.73 -11.47
N PRO A 275 -1.32 -14.09 -12.74
CA PRO A 275 -2.31 -13.38 -13.54
C PRO A 275 -3.70 -13.67 -12.98
N THR A 276 -4.44 -12.64 -12.60
CA THR A 276 -5.86 -12.81 -12.38
C THR A 276 -6.53 -12.91 -13.74
N PRO A 277 -7.40 -13.90 -13.98
CA PRO A 277 -8.17 -13.95 -15.22
C PRO A 277 -8.89 -12.60 -15.40
N PRO A 278 -9.03 -12.12 -16.65
CA PRO A 278 -9.82 -10.93 -16.90
C PRO A 278 -11.22 -11.12 -16.26
N PRO A 279 -11.91 -10.03 -15.87
CA PRO A 279 -13.26 -10.09 -15.34
C PRO A 279 -14.21 -10.62 -16.43
N SER A 280 -14.18 -11.93 -16.63
CA SER A 280 -15.12 -12.70 -17.41
C SER A 280 -16.32 -12.98 -16.50
N LYS A 281 -17.40 -13.53 -17.07
CA LYS A 281 -18.62 -13.86 -16.32
C LYS A 281 -18.40 -14.78 -15.10
N ASN A 282 -17.24 -15.42 -14.99
CA ASN A 282 -16.84 -16.24 -13.85
C ASN A 282 -15.66 -15.57 -13.13
N ALA A 283 -15.94 -14.59 -12.27
CA ALA A 283 -14.95 -13.95 -11.41
C ALA A 283 -14.49 -14.93 -10.32
N ALA A 284 -13.61 -15.87 -10.70
CA ALA A 284 -13.07 -16.85 -9.78
C ALA A 284 -12.18 -16.17 -8.72
N THR A 285 -12.33 -16.58 -7.47
CA THR A 285 -11.47 -16.13 -6.38
C THR A 285 -10.15 -16.91 -6.44
N GLU A 286 -9.01 -16.22 -6.46
CA GLU A 286 -7.67 -16.83 -6.51
C GLU A 286 -7.05 -16.90 -5.13
N LEU A 287 -6.26 -17.93 -4.82
CA LEU A 287 -5.62 -18.09 -3.51
C LEU A 287 -4.89 -16.82 -3.00
N ASN A 288 -4.06 -16.19 -3.84
CA ASN A 288 -3.27 -15.02 -3.45
C ASN A 288 -4.12 -13.78 -3.12
N HIS A 289 -5.33 -13.71 -3.68
CA HIS A 289 -6.26 -12.59 -3.51
C HIS A 289 -7.42 -12.89 -2.58
N GLY A 290 -7.68 -14.18 -2.42
CA GLY A 290 -8.94 -14.74 -1.99
C GLY A 290 -8.94 -15.29 -0.59
N LEU A 291 -7.80 -15.33 0.11
CA LEU A 291 -7.75 -15.77 1.51
C LEU A 291 -8.73 -14.99 2.41
N ILE A 292 -8.76 -13.65 2.26
CA ILE A 292 -9.71 -12.83 3.03
C ILE A 292 -11.13 -13.00 2.51
N ASP A 293 -11.33 -13.13 1.20
CA ASP A 293 -12.67 -13.36 0.64
C ASP A 293 -13.23 -14.74 1.05
N ALA A 294 -12.36 -15.75 1.17
CA ALA A 294 -12.68 -17.07 1.70
C ALA A 294 -12.98 -17.02 3.19
N LEU A 295 -12.21 -16.27 3.97
CA LEU A 295 -12.49 -16.06 5.39
C LEU A 295 -13.88 -15.43 5.58
N MET A 296 -14.18 -14.39 4.81
CA MET A 296 -15.47 -13.70 4.84
C MET A 296 -16.60 -14.60 4.37
N ALA A 297 -16.43 -15.30 3.24
CA ALA A 297 -17.42 -16.23 2.72
C ALA A 297 -17.69 -17.37 3.69
N TYR A 298 -16.65 -17.94 4.30
CA TYR A 298 -16.78 -19.02 5.27
C TYR A 298 -17.61 -18.58 6.49
N GLY A 299 -17.30 -17.43 7.11
CA GLY A 299 -18.07 -16.97 8.25
C GLY A 299 -19.49 -16.51 7.90
N VAL A 300 -19.70 -15.87 6.74
CA VAL A 300 -21.04 -15.55 6.23
C VAL A 300 -21.83 -16.84 5.97
N SER A 301 -21.18 -17.87 5.43
CA SER A 301 -21.81 -19.17 5.19
C SER A 301 -22.26 -19.85 6.48
N LEU A 302 -21.47 -19.79 7.55
CA LEU A 302 -21.89 -20.34 8.85
C LEU A 302 -23.15 -19.64 9.38
N LYS A 303 -23.18 -18.30 9.32
CA LYS A 303 -24.35 -17.53 9.76
C LYS A 303 -25.57 -17.75 8.87
N TYR A 304 -25.36 -17.83 7.56
CA TYR A 304 -26.44 -18.05 6.62
C TYR A 304 -27.06 -19.45 6.79
N GLU A 305 -26.25 -20.46 7.11
CA GLU A 305 -26.72 -21.81 7.43
C GLU A 305 -27.63 -21.82 8.66
N GLU A 306 -27.24 -21.15 9.75
CA GLU A 306 -28.06 -20.99 10.96
C GLU A 306 -29.45 -20.41 10.61
N ILE A 307 -29.47 -19.34 9.81
CA ILE A 307 -30.70 -18.67 9.37
C ILE A 307 -31.58 -19.58 8.49
N LEU A 308 -30.97 -20.32 7.57
CA LEU A 308 -31.70 -21.23 6.67
C LEU A 308 -32.31 -22.40 7.45
N ILE A 309 -31.55 -22.99 8.39
CA ILE A 309 -32.04 -24.07 9.25
C ILE A 309 -33.20 -23.58 10.12
N GLU A 310 -33.09 -22.39 10.72
CA GLU A 310 -34.18 -21.81 11.51
C GLU A 310 -35.45 -21.59 10.68
N LYS A 311 -35.32 -21.04 9.47
CA LYS A 311 -36.45 -20.85 8.54
C LYS A 311 -37.08 -22.18 8.13
N LEU A 312 -36.27 -23.18 7.86
CA LEU A 312 -36.73 -24.52 7.50
C LEU A 312 -37.49 -25.16 8.67
N ASN A 313 -36.95 -25.07 9.89
CA ASN A 313 -37.60 -25.58 11.10
C ASN A 313 -38.94 -24.87 11.38
N LYS A 314 -38.99 -23.55 11.26
CA LYS A 314 -40.23 -22.76 11.38
C LYS A 314 -41.28 -23.19 10.35
N LEU A 315 -40.86 -23.45 9.11
CA LEU A 315 -41.75 -23.90 8.05
C LEU A 315 -42.28 -25.31 8.33
N ASN A 316 -41.41 -26.24 8.74
CA ASN A 316 -41.77 -27.62 9.08
C ASN A 316 -42.70 -27.68 10.29
N ALA A 317 -42.43 -26.88 11.34
CA ALA A 317 -43.29 -26.76 12.51
C ALA A 317 -44.68 -26.23 12.13
N ALA A 318 -44.73 -25.22 11.25
CA ALA A 318 -46.00 -24.70 10.76
C ALA A 318 -46.76 -25.74 9.91
N ILE A 319 -46.07 -26.62 9.17
CA ILE A 319 -46.74 -27.71 8.42
C ILE A 319 -47.35 -28.71 9.41
N ALA A 320 -46.59 -29.10 10.44
CA ALA A 320 -47.05 -30.05 11.45
C ALA A 320 -48.22 -29.52 12.30
N GLY A 321 -48.23 -28.23 12.61
CA GLY A 321 -49.24 -27.60 13.48
C GLY A 321 -50.54 -27.15 12.78
N THR A 322 -50.63 -27.21 11.45
CA THR A 322 -51.85 -26.78 10.75
C THR A 322 -52.97 -27.81 10.99
N LYS A 323 -54.12 -27.41 11.56
CA LYS A 323 -55.31 -28.28 11.62
C LYS A 323 -55.98 -28.29 10.25
N TRP A 324 -56.08 -29.47 9.66
CA TRP A 324 -56.35 -29.68 8.24
C TRP A 324 -57.84 -29.56 7.85
N SER A 325 -58.73 -29.26 8.80
CA SER A 325 -60.19 -29.34 8.60
C SER A 325 -60.81 -28.14 7.87
N ASP A 326 -60.14 -26.98 7.80
CA ASP A 326 -60.84 -25.71 7.47
C ASP A 326 -60.34 -25.01 6.18
N GLN A 327 -59.46 -25.61 5.37
CA GLN A 327 -58.88 -24.97 4.17
C GLN A 327 -59.46 -25.49 2.84
N VAL A 328 -60.13 -24.59 2.11
CA VAL A 328 -60.78 -24.85 0.81
C VAL A 328 -59.79 -25.08 -0.35
N ASP A 329 -58.52 -24.63 -0.24
CA ASP A 329 -57.47 -24.72 -1.27
C ASP A 329 -56.22 -25.55 -0.85
N MET A 330 -56.47 -26.67 -0.20
CA MET A 330 -55.47 -27.54 0.43
C MET A 330 -54.30 -27.98 -0.51
N PRO A 331 -54.55 -28.43 -1.76
CA PRO A 331 -53.47 -28.88 -2.66
C PRO A 331 -52.53 -27.75 -3.09
N ALA A 332 -53.05 -26.54 -3.31
CA ALA A 332 -52.25 -25.38 -3.71
C ALA A 332 -51.37 -24.89 -2.56
N TYR A 333 -51.90 -24.89 -1.33
CA TYR A 333 -51.16 -24.54 -0.12
C TYR A 333 -49.97 -25.48 0.12
N ILE A 334 -50.18 -26.79 0.07
CA ILE A 334 -49.10 -27.78 0.21
C ILE A 334 -48.07 -27.61 -0.89
N SER A 335 -48.51 -27.49 -2.16
CA SER A 335 -47.59 -27.34 -3.28
C SER A 335 -46.70 -26.11 -3.13
N ASN A 336 -47.26 -24.98 -2.70
CA ASN A 336 -46.50 -23.76 -2.47
C ASN A 336 -45.48 -23.90 -1.32
N ARG A 337 -45.83 -24.61 -0.24
CA ARG A 337 -44.89 -24.87 0.86
C ARG A 337 -43.78 -25.84 0.49
N LEU A 338 -44.09 -26.92 -0.22
CA LEU A 338 -43.09 -27.85 -0.73
C LEU A 338 -42.09 -27.14 -1.67
N LYS A 339 -42.56 -26.27 -2.56
CA LYS A 339 -41.69 -25.43 -3.40
C LYS A 339 -40.79 -24.51 -2.56
N LEU A 340 -41.26 -24.04 -1.40
CA LEU A 340 -40.46 -23.20 -0.52
C LEU A 340 -39.40 -24.02 0.24
N VAL A 341 -39.72 -25.24 0.68
CA VAL A 341 -38.75 -26.20 1.23
C VAL A 341 -37.66 -26.49 0.21
N GLU A 342 -38.04 -26.91 -1.00
CA GLU A 342 -37.12 -27.22 -2.09
C GLU A 342 -36.20 -26.02 -2.39
N LYS A 343 -36.76 -24.80 -2.42
CA LYS A 343 -35.98 -23.57 -2.60
C LYS A 343 -34.99 -23.30 -1.45
N LEU A 344 -35.33 -23.65 -0.20
CA LEU A 344 -34.44 -23.51 0.94
C LEU A 344 -33.33 -24.57 0.91
N GLU A 345 -33.64 -25.81 0.54
CA GLU A 345 -32.66 -26.89 0.37
C GLU A 345 -31.64 -26.56 -0.73
N VAL A 346 -32.08 -26.04 -1.88
CA VAL A 346 -31.18 -25.57 -2.94
C VAL A 346 -30.24 -24.47 -2.45
N LYS A 347 -30.73 -23.55 -1.61
CA LYS A 347 -29.88 -22.51 -0.99
C LYS A 347 -28.88 -23.09 0.01
N LEU A 348 -29.30 -24.09 0.79
CA LEU A 348 -28.44 -24.76 1.76
C LEU A 348 -27.30 -25.51 1.06
N ASN A 349 -27.61 -26.27 0.01
CA ASN A 349 -26.61 -26.98 -0.80
C ASN A 349 -25.60 -26.01 -1.44
N LYS A 350 -26.09 -24.88 -1.98
CA LYS A 350 -25.20 -23.84 -2.52
C LYS A 350 -24.31 -23.20 -1.45
N ASN A 351 -24.84 -22.98 -0.25
CA ASN A 351 -24.08 -22.45 0.88
C ASN A 351 -22.99 -23.45 1.33
N GLU A 352 -23.31 -24.74 1.34
CA GLU A 352 -22.35 -25.81 1.65
C GLU A 352 -21.23 -25.89 0.62
N GLU A 353 -21.55 -25.78 -0.67
CA GLU A 353 -20.56 -25.71 -1.75
C GLU A 353 -19.59 -24.54 -1.57
N VAL A 354 -20.12 -23.35 -1.26
CA VAL A 354 -19.30 -22.16 -1.00
C VAL A 354 -18.43 -22.34 0.23
N ARG A 355 -18.97 -22.89 1.32
CA ARG A 355 -18.22 -23.21 2.53
C ARG A 355 -17.08 -24.20 2.25
N SER A 356 -17.34 -25.23 1.44
CA SER A 356 -16.34 -26.20 1.02
C SER A 356 -15.19 -25.54 0.24
N HIS A 357 -15.51 -24.71 -0.75
CA HIS A 357 -14.51 -23.96 -1.51
C HIS A 357 -13.72 -22.98 -0.63
N ALA A 358 -14.37 -22.27 0.29
CA ALA A 358 -13.69 -21.39 1.22
C ALA A 358 -12.74 -22.15 2.16
N THR A 359 -13.14 -23.33 2.64
CA THR A 359 -12.32 -24.17 3.53
C THR A 359 -11.05 -24.65 2.84
N GLN A 360 -11.09 -24.92 1.54
CA GLN A 360 -9.90 -25.32 0.76
C GLN A 360 -8.86 -24.20 0.62
N LEU A 361 -9.27 -22.93 0.78
CA LEU A 361 -8.39 -21.76 0.70
C LEU A 361 -7.82 -21.33 2.06
N LEU A 362 -8.40 -21.79 3.16
CA LEU A 362 -8.06 -21.35 4.50
C LEU A 362 -7.07 -22.30 5.17
N PRO A 363 -6.28 -21.82 6.15
CA PRO A 363 -5.56 -22.72 7.04
C PRO A 363 -6.54 -23.60 7.85
N PRO A 364 -6.05 -24.68 8.49
CA PRO A 364 -6.89 -25.58 9.27
C PRO A 364 -7.81 -24.85 10.25
N LEU A 365 -9.12 -25.04 10.10
CA LEU A 365 -10.18 -24.24 10.75
C LEU A 365 -10.15 -24.27 12.28
N ARG A 366 -9.55 -25.31 12.88
CA ARG A 366 -9.35 -25.40 14.34
C ARG A 366 -8.61 -24.20 14.93
N HIS A 367 -7.85 -23.48 14.12
CA HIS A 367 -7.10 -22.29 14.52
C HIS A 367 -7.88 -20.98 14.32
N LEU A 368 -9.00 -21.02 13.57
CA LEU A 368 -9.73 -19.84 13.10
C LEU A 368 -11.13 -19.68 13.73
N SER A 369 -11.75 -20.76 14.21
CA SER A 369 -13.21 -20.85 14.41
C SER A 369 -13.83 -19.74 15.26
N SER A 370 -13.22 -19.37 16.39
CA SER A 370 -13.75 -18.33 17.28
C SER A 370 -13.59 -16.91 16.72
N THR A 371 -12.56 -16.67 15.91
CA THR A 371 -12.23 -15.32 15.41
C THR A 371 -12.94 -15.01 14.10
N VAL A 372 -13.22 -16.03 13.28
CA VAL A 372 -13.98 -15.91 12.03
C VAL A 372 -15.34 -15.25 12.25
N CYS A 373 -16.15 -15.76 13.18
CA CYS A 373 -17.50 -15.24 13.40
C CYS A 373 -17.48 -13.77 13.84
N MET A 374 -16.58 -13.43 14.78
CA MET A 374 -16.39 -12.03 15.20
C MET A 374 -15.99 -11.13 14.03
N PHE A 375 -15.18 -11.65 13.11
CA PHE A 375 -14.72 -10.89 11.96
C PHE A 375 -15.85 -10.66 10.96
N THR A 376 -16.65 -11.67 10.65
CA THR A 376 -17.75 -11.54 9.68
C THR A 376 -18.86 -10.61 10.12
N GLU A 377 -19.11 -10.49 11.42
CA GLU A 377 -20.10 -9.57 11.98
C GLU A 377 -19.66 -8.10 11.94
N LYS A 378 -18.35 -7.85 12.04
CA LYS A 378 -17.81 -6.48 12.20
C LYS A 378 -17.07 -5.95 10.98
N CYS A 379 -16.63 -6.81 10.07
CA CYS A 379 -15.77 -6.44 8.96
C CYS A 379 -16.59 -6.03 7.72
N ASN A 380 -16.39 -4.79 7.26
CA ASN A 380 -16.89 -4.33 5.96
C ASN A 380 -15.87 -4.58 4.84
N SER A 381 -16.25 -4.28 3.60
CA SER A 381 -15.39 -4.44 2.41
C SER A 381 -14.06 -3.70 2.51
N SER A 382 -14.04 -2.49 3.07
CA SER A 382 -12.79 -1.73 3.17
C SER A 382 -11.87 -2.24 4.27
N GLN A 383 -12.41 -2.76 5.36
CA GLN A 383 -11.67 -3.45 6.41
C GLN A 383 -11.08 -4.77 5.89
N ALA A 384 -11.81 -5.49 5.02
CA ALA A 384 -11.31 -6.69 4.37
C ALA A 384 -10.11 -6.37 3.45
N GLU A 385 -10.15 -5.27 2.68
CA GLU A 385 -9.00 -4.84 1.88
C GLU A 385 -7.79 -4.45 2.74
N TRP A 386 -8.04 -3.75 3.85
CA TRP A 386 -6.98 -3.39 4.80
C TRP A 386 -6.34 -4.62 5.46
N LEU A 387 -7.14 -5.62 5.86
CA LEU A 387 -6.63 -6.88 6.40
C LEU A 387 -5.84 -7.65 5.33
N ARG A 388 -6.34 -7.69 4.09
CA ARG A 388 -5.65 -8.34 2.97
C ARG A 388 -4.24 -7.79 2.79
N ALA A 389 -4.11 -6.46 2.77
CA ALA A 389 -2.81 -5.81 2.61
C ALA A 389 -1.86 -6.08 3.80
N HIS A 390 -2.38 -6.23 5.02
CA HIS A 390 -1.59 -6.63 6.18
C HIS A 390 -1.14 -8.09 6.12
N VAL A 391 -2.05 -9.01 5.76
CA VAL A 391 -1.74 -10.42 5.57
C VAL A 391 -0.68 -10.59 4.47
N HIS A 392 -0.78 -9.83 3.39
CA HIS A 392 0.24 -9.81 2.33
C HIS A 392 1.58 -9.29 2.85
N ALA A 393 1.60 -8.17 3.57
CA ALA A 393 2.82 -7.59 4.13
C ALA A 393 3.55 -8.57 5.06
N GLU A 394 2.80 -9.18 5.98
CA GLU A 394 3.34 -10.15 6.94
C GLU A 394 3.79 -11.45 6.24
N ALA A 395 3.06 -11.92 5.23
CA ALA A 395 3.49 -13.08 4.43
C ALA A 395 4.81 -12.80 3.69
N MET A 396 4.98 -11.59 3.16
CA MET A 396 6.23 -11.18 2.50
C MET A 396 7.39 -11.10 3.48
N GLN A 397 7.13 -10.64 4.70
CA GLN A 397 8.12 -10.65 5.77
C GLN A 397 8.58 -12.09 6.05
N MET A 398 7.65 -13.02 6.27
CA MET A 398 7.96 -14.42 6.53
C MET A 398 8.78 -15.05 5.40
N LEU A 399 8.40 -14.80 4.13
CA LEU A 399 9.19 -15.25 2.99
C LEU A 399 10.60 -14.65 2.97
N SER A 400 10.79 -13.43 3.46
CA SER A 400 12.09 -12.76 3.39
C SER A 400 13.00 -13.04 4.59
N THR A 401 12.46 -13.52 5.72
CA THR A 401 13.23 -13.68 6.97
C THR A 401 13.13 -15.05 7.62
N GLN A 402 12.10 -15.84 7.29
CA GLN A 402 11.76 -17.10 7.96
C GLN A 402 11.62 -18.26 6.97
N TRP A 403 12.33 -18.21 5.85
CA TRP A 403 12.19 -19.17 4.75
C TRP A 403 12.33 -20.64 5.21
N LEU A 404 13.32 -20.94 6.06
CA LEU A 404 13.55 -22.28 6.62
C LEU A 404 12.38 -22.79 7.47
N TYR A 405 11.68 -21.91 8.19
CA TYR A 405 10.54 -22.30 9.04
C TYR A 405 9.27 -22.60 8.26
N LEU A 406 9.24 -22.30 6.95
CA LEU A 406 8.11 -22.65 6.09
C LEU A 406 8.16 -24.11 5.59
N TRP A 407 9.24 -24.85 5.93
CA TRP A 407 9.49 -26.21 5.47
C TRP A 407 8.69 -27.26 6.23
N ASP A 408 8.57 -27.11 7.54
CA ASP A 408 7.95 -28.12 8.39
C ASP A 408 6.43 -27.92 8.53
N ASP A 409 5.70 -29.01 8.79
CA ASP A 409 4.31 -28.95 9.28
C ASP A 409 4.24 -28.61 10.77
N ASP A 410 5.37 -28.20 11.34
CA ASP A 410 5.51 -27.81 12.73
C ASP A 410 4.62 -26.60 13.07
N PRO A 411 4.07 -26.60 14.30
CA PRO A 411 3.30 -25.48 14.79
C PRO A 411 4.14 -24.19 14.77
N LEU A 412 3.51 -23.08 14.37
CA LEU A 412 4.16 -21.78 14.15
C LEU A 412 5.14 -21.43 15.29
N PRO A 413 6.46 -21.29 15.02
CA PRO A 413 7.46 -21.16 16.08
C PRO A 413 7.30 -19.92 16.96
N ASN A 414 6.53 -18.92 16.53
CA ASN A 414 6.41 -17.61 17.19
C ASN A 414 5.02 -16.98 17.02
N ALA A 415 3.95 -17.78 17.00
CA ALA A 415 2.61 -17.19 16.92
C ALA A 415 2.43 -16.21 18.10
N PRO A 416 2.00 -14.95 17.87
CA PRO A 416 1.66 -14.06 18.96
C PRO A 416 0.63 -14.80 19.83
N ASP A 417 0.87 -14.79 21.14
CA ASP A 417 0.07 -15.57 22.09
C ASP A 417 -1.41 -15.34 21.80
N ALA A 418 -2.08 -16.38 21.28
CA ALA A 418 -3.41 -16.25 20.70
C ALA A 418 -4.45 -15.83 21.76
N LEU A 419 -4.10 -16.03 23.02
CA LEU A 419 -4.83 -15.58 24.19
C LEU A 419 -4.78 -14.06 24.39
N VAL A 420 -3.71 -13.39 23.94
CA VAL A 420 -3.46 -11.95 24.20
C VAL A 420 -4.03 -11.07 23.09
N ASP A 421 -3.92 -11.49 21.83
CA ASP A 421 -4.47 -10.73 20.70
C ASP A 421 -4.97 -11.65 19.56
N PRO A 422 -6.27 -12.07 19.57
CA PRO A 422 -6.84 -12.95 18.55
C PRO A 422 -6.78 -12.33 17.15
N ALA A 423 -6.71 -11.00 17.05
CA ALA A 423 -6.52 -10.29 15.80
C ALA A 423 -5.20 -10.63 15.12
N SER A 424 -4.14 -10.46 15.90
CA SER A 424 -2.77 -10.66 15.45
C SER A 424 -2.54 -12.13 15.18
N ALA A 425 -3.12 -13.02 16.00
CA ALA A 425 -3.09 -14.46 15.75
C ALA A 425 -3.76 -14.83 14.42
N LEU A 426 -4.99 -14.35 14.16
CA LEU A 426 -5.68 -14.58 12.88
C LEU A 426 -4.87 -14.07 11.69
N ARG A 427 -4.39 -12.82 11.76
CA ARG A 427 -3.59 -12.20 10.71
C ARG A 427 -2.31 -13.02 10.43
N HIS A 428 -1.61 -13.40 11.50
CA HIS A 428 -0.38 -14.17 11.43
C HIS A 428 -0.59 -15.57 10.84
N GLN A 429 -1.67 -16.27 11.21
CA GLN A 429 -2.02 -17.57 10.64
C GLN A 429 -2.33 -17.49 9.14
N LEU A 430 -3.10 -16.48 8.72
CA LEU A 430 -3.40 -16.25 7.30
C LEU A 430 -2.15 -15.89 6.51
N ALA A 431 -1.29 -15.04 7.09
CA ALA A 431 -0.02 -14.65 6.49
C ALA A 431 0.92 -15.85 6.33
N HIS A 432 1.02 -16.69 7.36
CA HIS A 432 1.80 -17.92 7.34
C HIS A 432 1.31 -18.92 6.30
N HIS A 433 -0.01 -19.12 6.18
CA HIS A 433 -0.58 -19.98 5.16
C HIS A 433 -0.29 -19.47 3.74
N LEU A 434 -0.40 -18.16 3.52
CA LEU A 434 -0.05 -17.53 2.25
C LEU A 434 1.45 -17.69 1.95
N ALA A 435 2.32 -17.39 2.91
CA ALA A 435 3.77 -17.54 2.78
C ALA A 435 4.16 -18.97 2.46
N LYS A 436 3.64 -19.97 3.20
CA LYS A 436 3.88 -21.40 2.95
C LYS A 436 3.45 -21.81 1.55
N THR A 437 2.30 -21.31 1.08
CA THR A 437 1.85 -21.64 -0.27
C THR A 437 2.72 -21.00 -1.35
N LEU A 438 3.06 -19.72 -1.21
CA LEU A 438 3.97 -19.04 -2.14
C LEU A 438 5.35 -19.69 -2.15
N HIS A 439 5.88 -20.07 -0.99
CA HIS A 439 7.13 -20.82 -0.85
C HIS A 439 7.10 -22.17 -1.58
N ARG A 440 6.03 -22.96 -1.42
CA ARG A 440 5.86 -24.22 -2.18
C ARG A 440 5.85 -23.99 -3.70
N GLN A 441 5.25 -22.89 -4.16
CA GLN A 441 5.23 -22.54 -5.58
C GLN A 441 6.61 -22.08 -6.07
N LEU A 442 7.32 -21.26 -5.29
CA LEU A 442 8.69 -20.83 -5.56
C LEU A 442 9.63 -22.03 -5.71
N ARG A 443 9.56 -22.98 -4.78
CA ARG A 443 10.44 -24.15 -4.74
C ARG A 443 10.32 -25.04 -5.98
N ARG A 444 9.10 -25.28 -6.46
CA ARG A 444 8.85 -26.02 -7.71
C ARG A 444 9.55 -25.40 -8.93
N HIS A 445 9.86 -24.10 -8.86
CA HIS A 445 10.61 -23.39 -9.88
C HIS A 445 12.10 -23.25 -9.54
N ALA A 446 12.48 -23.21 -8.27
CA ALA A 446 13.89 -23.20 -7.85
C ALA A 446 14.66 -24.39 -8.43
N ASP A 447 14.01 -25.56 -8.49
CA ASP A 447 14.57 -26.77 -9.13
C ASP A 447 14.89 -26.59 -10.63
N LYS A 448 14.32 -25.58 -11.29
CA LYS A 448 14.58 -25.24 -12.71
C LYS A 448 15.60 -24.12 -12.86
N HIS A 449 15.89 -23.38 -11.80
CA HIS A 449 16.72 -22.17 -11.81
C HIS A 449 17.74 -22.23 -10.66
N HIS A 450 18.63 -23.23 -10.70
CA HIS A 450 19.68 -23.45 -9.68
C HIS A 450 20.63 -22.26 -9.47
N GLU A 451 20.64 -21.31 -10.40
CA GLU A 451 21.45 -20.09 -10.30
C GLU A 451 20.88 -19.10 -9.29
N ILE A 452 19.56 -19.14 -9.02
CA ILE A 452 18.89 -18.19 -8.13
C ILE A 452 18.85 -18.78 -6.72
N ASP A 453 19.56 -18.14 -5.80
CA ASP A 453 19.36 -18.38 -4.37
C ASP A 453 18.09 -17.67 -3.91
N PHE A 454 16.97 -18.41 -3.87
CA PHE A 454 15.67 -17.88 -3.45
C PHE A 454 15.62 -17.53 -1.96
N ASP A 455 16.57 -18.03 -1.16
CA ASP A 455 16.62 -17.85 0.29
C ASP A 455 17.26 -16.48 0.64
N GLU A 456 18.10 -15.94 -0.26
CA GLU A 456 18.70 -14.60 -0.15
C GLU A 456 17.83 -13.49 -0.76
N LEU A 457 16.68 -13.84 -1.34
CA LEU A 457 15.77 -12.87 -1.95
C LEU A 457 14.81 -12.26 -0.92
N TYR A 458 14.55 -10.98 -1.12
CA TYR A 458 13.51 -10.26 -0.41
C TYR A 458 12.26 -10.14 -1.26
N TYR A 459 11.13 -10.51 -0.68
CA TYR A 459 9.89 -10.63 -1.43
C TYR A 459 8.98 -9.44 -1.22
N THR A 460 8.35 -8.98 -2.29
CA THR A 460 7.32 -7.95 -2.27
C THR A 460 6.18 -8.38 -3.18
N LEU A 461 4.94 -8.21 -2.72
CA LEU A 461 3.76 -8.50 -3.51
C LEU A 461 3.16 -7.18 -4.01
N THR A 462 3.14 -6.99 -5.32
CA THR A 462 2.67 -5.75 -5.96
C THR A 462 1.60 -6.04 -7.00
N PRO A 463 0.67 -5.11 -7.29
CA PRO A 463 -0.25 -5.28 -8.41
C PRO A 463 0.51 -5.57 -9.71
N ALA A 464 0.06 -6.56 -10.46
CA ALA A 464 0.72 -6.96 -11.69
C ALA A 464 0.70 -5.78 -12.67
N ARG A 465 1.80 -5.65 -13.41
CA ARG A 465 1.92 -4.69 -14.50
C ARG A 465 2.37 -5.40 -15.75
N ASP A 466 1.79 -5.03 -16.88
CA ASP A 466 2.17 -5.57 -18.18
C ASP A 466 3.57 -5.10 -18.61
N ARG A 467 4.03 -5.55 -19.79
CA ARG A 467 5.34 -5.15 -20.35
C ARG A 467 5.46 -3.64 -20.59
N LEU A 468 4.34 -2.93 -20.67
CA LEU A 468 4.27 -1.48 -20.87
C LEU A 468 4.11 -0.72 -19.53
N GLY A 469 4.20 -1.42 -18.40
CA GLY A 469 4.01 -0.84 -17.06
C GLY A 469 2.56 -0.51 -16.72
N ARG A 470 1.61 -0.88 -17.59
CA ARG A 470 0.17 -0.65 -17.36
C ARG A 470 -0.33 -1.63 -16.31
N PRO A 471 -1.28 -1.23 -15.45
CA PRO A 471 -1.94 -2.15 -14.53
C PRO A 471 -2.49 -3.37 -15.30
N SER A 472 -2.16 -4.55 -14.81
CA SER A 472 -2.71 -5.84 -15.26
C SER A 472 -3.59 -6.38 -14.14
N PRO A 473 -4.69 -7.09 -14.45
CA PRO A 473 -5.34 -7.93 -13.45
C PRO A 473 -4.30 -8.96 -12.96
N GLY A 474 -4.22 -9.16 -11.65
CA GLY A 474 -3.20 -10.01 -11.04
C GLY A 474 -2.26 -9.29 -10.10
N TRP A 475 -1.41 -10.11 -9.49
CA TRP A 475 -0.34 -9.66 -8.60
C TRP A 475 0.98 -10.26 -9.04
N ALA A 476 2.04 -9.54 -8.76
CA ALA A 476 3.40 -9.93 -9.02
C ALA A 476 4.15 -10.03 -7.70
N LEU A 477 4.66 -11.23 -7.42
CA LEU A 477 5.63 -11.45 -6.37
C LEU A 477 7.02 -11.17 -6.95
N CYS A 478 7.62 -10.09 -6.47
CA CYS A 478 8.94 -9.66 -6.90
C CYS A 478 9.94 -10.03 -5.79
N GLY A 479 10.88 -10.92 -6.11
CA GLY A 479 12.06 -11.19 -5.30
C GLY A 479 13.18 -10.21 -5.68
N HIS A 480 13.81 -9.58 -4.70
CA HIS A 480 14.89 -8.61 -4.87
C HIS A 480 16.12 -9.11 -4.13
N ALA A 481 17.24 -9.27 -4.82
CA ALA A 481 18.53 -9.50 -4.17
C ALA A 481 19.09 -8.15 -3.67
N LEU A 482 19.49 -8.06 -2.41
CA LEU A 482 20.19 -6.86 -1.88
C LEU A 482 21.63 -6.78 -2.39
N HIS A 483 22.29 -7.92 -2.50
CA HIS A 483 23.65 -8.04 -3.01
C HIS A 483 23.64 -9.03 -4.17
N THR A 484 24.03 -8.56 -5.34
CA THR A 484 24.34 -9.47 -6.44
C THR A 484 25.85 -9.44 -6.57
N ASN A 485 26.50 -10.59 -6.50
CA ASN A 485 27.95 -10.72 -6.69
C ASN A 485 28.35 -10.49 -8.17
N GLY A 486 27.75 -9.49 -8.82
CA GLY A 486 27.82 -9.27 -10.26
C GLY A 486 26.98 -10.23 -11.10
N VAL A 487 26.26 -11.18 -10.48
CA VAL A 487 25.41 -12.13 -11.20
C VAL A 487 24.10 -11.44 -11.60
N SER A 488 23.98 -11.15 -12.90
CA SER A 488 22.75 -10.64 -13.49
C SER A 488 21.74 -11.77 -13.71
N TYR A 489 20.74 -11.86 -12.84
CA TYR A 489 19.58 -12.70 -13.15
C TYR A 489 18.78 -12.03 -14.27
N LEU A 490 18.59 -12.73 -15.38
CA LEU A 490 17.66 -12.27 -16.40
C LEU A 490 16.29 -12.11 -15.73
N PRO A 491 15.55 -11.02 -16.02
CA PRO A 491 14.22 -10.81 -15.48
C PRO A 491 13.28 -11.85 -16.07
N ASP A 492 13.24 -13.02 -15.44
CA ASP A 492 12.34 -14.08 -15.84
C ASP A 492 10.96 -13.81 -15.27
N ARG A 493 9.99 -13.82 -16.18
CA ARG A 493 8.57 -13.71 -15.84
C ARG A 493 8.00 -15.11 -15.77
N LEU A 494 7.93 -15.64 -14.56
CA LEU A 494 7.22 -16.91 -14.33
C LEU A 494 5.73 -16.62 -14.19
N ILE A 495 4.91 -17.32 -14.99
CA ILE A 495 3.45 -17.26 -14.90
C ILE A 495 3.00 -18.48 -14.10
N PHE A 496 2.27 -18.24 -13.02
CA PHE A 496 1.73 -19.31 -12.18
C PHE A 496 0.24 -19.48 -12.41
N ASP A 497 -0.18 -20.72 -12.64
CA ASP A 497 -1.59 -21.08 -12.58
C ASP A 497 -2.04 -21.08 -11.12
N THR A 498 -2.86 -20.09 -10.79
CA THR A 498 -3.55 -19.98 -9.52
C THR A 498 -4.70 -21.00 -9.48
N LEU A 499 -4.88 -21.66 -8.33
CA LEU A 499 -6.10 -22.42 -8.08
C LEU A 499 -7.28 -21.44 -8.10
N LYS A 500 -8.29 -21.77 -8.90
CA LYS A 500 -9.51 -20.97 -9.08
C LYS A 500 -10.63 -21.59 -8.27
N PHE A 501 -11.27 -20.78 -7.45
CA PHE A 501 -12.44 -21.15 -6.66
C PHE A 501 -13.66 -20.39 -7.19
N CYS A 502 -14.86 -20.72 -6.68
CA CYS A 502 -16.04 -19.93 -6.98
C CYS A 502 -15.85 -18.45 -6.56
N ASP A 503 -16.75 -17.57 -6.99
CA ASP A 503 -16.69 -16.15 -6.63
C ASP A 503 -17.10 -15.92 -5.17
N LEU A 504 -16.17 -16.24 -4.26
CA LEU A 504 -16.35 -16.08 -2.82
C LEU A 504 -16.60 -14.62 -2.47
N LYS A 505 -15.97 -13.69 -3.20
CA LYS A 505 -16.15 -12.25 -2.98
C LYS A 505 -17.58 -11.82 -3.24
N ALA A 506 -18.13 -12.12 -4.42
CA ALA A 506 -19.51 -11.78 -4.72
C ALA A 506 -20.49 -12.47 -3.76
N TYR A 507 -20.21 -13.73 -3.39
CA TYR A 507 -21.05 -14.46 -2.44
C TYR A 507 -21.18 -13.74 -1.09
N TRP A 508 -20.05 -13.43 -0.45
CA TRP A 508 -20.09 -12.85 0.89
C TRP A 508 -20.63 -11.42 0.85
N GLN A 509 -20.34 -10.64 -0.19
CA GLN A 509 -20.91 -9.30 -0.36
C GLN A 509 -22.43 -9.30 -0.54
N THR A 510 -22.98 -10.33 -1.20
CA THR A 510 -24.43 -10.48 -1.41
C THR A 510 -25.15 -10.88 -0.13
N HIS A 511 -24.61 -11.87 0.60
CA HIS A 511 -25.29 -12.47 1.75
C HIS A 511 -24.92 -11.85 3.11
N GLN A 512 -23.91 -10.98 3.17
CA GLN A 512 -23.57 -10.28 4.41
C GLN A 512 -24.75 -9.45 4.93
N GLN A 513 -25.45 -8.73 4.05
CA GLN A 513 -26.60 -7.92 4.47
C GLN A 513 -27.76 -8.77 4.96
N ASP A 514 -28.03 -9.93 4.32
CA ASP A 514 -29.03 -10.89 4.77
C ASP A 514 -28.73 -11.37 6.20
N CYS A 515 -27.45 -11.64 6.50
CA CYS A 515 -27.01 -12.05 7.83
C CYS A 515 -27.15 -10.92 8.86
N LEU A 516 -26.74 -9.70 8.50
CA LEU A 516 -26.84 -8.53 9.39
C LEU A 516 -28.29 -8.17 9.71
N SER A 517 -29.19 -8.25 8.72
CA SER A 517 -30.62 -8.03 8.93
C SER A 517 -31.22 -9.06 9.88
N ALA A 518 -30.91 -10.35 9.70
CA ALA A 518 -31.40 -11.40 10.60
C ALA A 518 -30.92 -11.27 12.05
N ILE A 519 -29.72 -10.71 12.27
CA ILE A 519 -29.19 -10.42 13.61
C ILE A 519 -29.98 -9.29 14.29
N ASN A 520 -30.33 -8.25 13.52
CA ASN A 520 -31.05 -7.09 14.02
C ASN A 520 -32.56 -7.33 14.16
N ASP A 521 -33.12 -8.25 13.38
CA ASP A 521 -34.54 -8.67 13.44
C ASP A 521 -34.83 -9.63 14.61
N LYS A 522 -33.93 -9.75 15.60
CA LYS A 522 -34.26 -10.47 16.83
C LYS A 522 -35.54 -9.85 17.41
N PRO A 523 -36.56 -10.69 17.72
CA PRO A 523 -37.84 -10.19 18.17
C PRO A 523 -37.62 -9.33 19.39
N ASP A 524 -38.06 -8.08 19.29
CA ASP A 524 -38.09 -7.17 20.42
C ASP A 524 -39.00 -7.83 21.45
N ASP A 525 -38.41 -8.35 22.52
CA ASP A 525 -39.08 -9.09 23.61
C ASP A 525 -39.98 -8.15 24.46
N SER A 526 -40.34 -7.00 23.88
CA SER A 526 -41.11 -5.90 24.44
C SER A 526 -42.62 -6.06 24.26
N THR A 527 -43.11 -7.17 23.67
CA THR A 527 -44.48 -7.64 23.93
C THR A 527 -44.58 -8.24 25.33
N ALA A 528 -44.31 -7.40 26.33
CA ALA A 528 -44.83 -7.61 27.67
C ALA A 528 -46.34 -7.79 27.55
N VAL A 529 -46.79 -8.95 28.02
CA VAL A 529 -48.17 -9.34 28.25
C VAL A 529 -48.94 -8.12 28.76
N SER A 530 -49.81 -7.58 27.91
CA SER A 530 -50.83 -6.63 28.37
C SER A 530 -51.67 -7.39 29.40
N PRO A 531 -51.76 -6.91 30.65
CA PRO A 531 -52.54 -7.61 31.66
C PRO A 531 -54.01 -7.64 31.20
N GLU A 532 -54.63 -8.81 31.35
CA GLU A 532 -56.06 -8.98 31.12
C GLU A 532 -56.86 -7.88 31.83
N PRO A 533 -57.89 -7.30 31.19
CA PRO A 533 -58.84 -6.47 31.90
C PRO A 533 -59.58 -7.36 32.90
N ALA A 534 -59.45 -7.04 34.18
CA ALA A 534 -60.29 -7.60 35.22
C ALA A 534 -61.72 -7.11 34.98
N ASP A 535 -62.60 -8.03 34.58
CA ASP A 535 -64.05 -7.86 34.69
C ASP A 535 -64.54 -8.53 35.99
N GLN A 536 -65.34 -7.75 36.73
CA GLN A 536 -66.19 -8.08 37.90
C GLN A 536 -65.60 -7.91 39.30
#